data_AF-A0A3A9FK39-F1
#
_entry.id   AF-A0A3A9FK39-F1
#
_cell.length_a   1.000
_cell.length_b   1.000
_cell.length_c   1.000
_cell.angle_alpha   90.00
_cell.angle_beta   90.00
_cell.angle_gamma   90.00
#
_symmetry.space_group_name_H-M   'P 1'
#
loop_
_entity.id
_entity.type
_entity.pdbx_description
1 polymer ?
#
loop_
_entity_poly.entity_id
_entity_poly.type
_entity_poly.pdbx_seq_one_letter_code
_entity_poly.pdbx_strand_id
1 'polypeptide(L)'
;MGKTISRRDFLRGAAAGTLSVAVLGAAGMSAGAAEQESKAGLAPVFDGYGSKYEYGHFTVEATVIDANSEEHNPNPSFSLYHIMDYTKEVPYADSMDTNGATNDNNTASMYLITSGKDALLVDLGNGPAATAMHFGEDAEDAAVLEKINTEYRDLILSLTEDRNLKIAITHKHGDHVGYSTAFEGLGYTVLFPEGDVDDKIKERFASYEFQTFMPGEFTIQVGEIALDTILCPGHTDASTIYVINTPLITYNYDASNATATYLSLIGDAIGSGSSVWIFSLDGLNQLNEGIDAVVEKLESYTSFDAGLGAGEETGAKMLFLGGHGWQYVNRFGTMNMDIEYAKSMQNLIHILSDADKWQYDGVDGLTMEDWMKRGYVALKSVGAFGRYTCYFGTTLTSAAAITGPLDAMKEYAGIAEKEN
;
A
#
# COMPACT_ATOMS: atom_id res chain seq x y z
N MET A 1 -41.62 13.57 -27.47
CA MET A 1 -40.98 14.88 -27.22
C MET A 1 -40.48 14.88 -25.78
N GLY A 2 -39.29 14.33 -25.56
CA GLY A 2 -38.64 14.27 -24.25
C GLY A 2 -37.42 15.19 -24.29
N LYS A 3 -37.32 16.07 -23.29
CA LYS A 3 -36.31 17.12 -23.19
C LYS A 3 -34.89 16.53 -23.17
N THR A 4 -34.04 17.06 -24.04
CA THR A 4 -32.58 16.93 -24.01
C THR A 4 -32.05 17.53 -22.72
N ILE A 5 -31.37 16.72 -21.90
CA ILE A 5 -30.53 17.21 -20.81
C ILE A 5 -29.14 17.45 -21.40
N SER A 6 -28.63 18.68 -21.29
CA SER A 6 -27.35 19.07 -21.89
C SER A 6 -26.18 18.54 -21.07
N ARG A 7 -25.14 18.07 -21.77
CA ARG A 7 -23.87 17.48 -21.28
C ARG A 7 -23.06 18.35 -20.31
N ARG A 8 -23.50 19.57 -19.99
CA ARG A 8 -22.80 20.52 -19.11
C ARG A 8 -23.13 20.34 -17.63
N ASP A 9 -24.24 19.67 -17.31
CA ASP A 9 -24.62 19.35 -15.92
C ASP A 9 -24.09 17.97 -15.46
N PHE A 10 -23.60 17.13 -16.38
CA PHE A 10 -23.02 15.81 -16.08
C PHE A 10 -21.59 15.89 -15.51
N LEU A 11 -20.82 16.90 -15.91
CA LEU A 11 -19.40 17.03 -15.52
C LEU A 11 -19.15 17.77 -14.19
N ARG A 12 -20.22 18.17 -13.47
CA ARG A 12 -20.09 18.66 -12.08
C ARG A 12 -20.42 17.59 -11.03
N GLY A 13 -20.88 16.41 -11.43
CA GLY A 13 -21.18 15.29 -10.53
C GLY A 13 -20.03 14.30 -10.32
N ALA A 14 -18.98 14.31 -11.16
CA ALA A 14 -17.87 13.34 -11.06
C ALA A 14 -16.88 13.62 -9.91
N ALA A 15 -17.14 14.63 -9.08
CA ALA A 15 -16.47 14.82 -7.78
C ALA A 15 -17.29 14.25 -6.60
N ALA A 16 -18.44 13.61 -6.85
CA ALA A 16 -19.24 12.96 -5.82
C ALA A 16 -20.19 11.89 -6.42
N GLY A 17 -19.88 10.61 -6.18
CA GLY A 17 -20.88 9.54 -6.14
C GLY A 17 -21.17 8.77 -7.44
N THR A 18 -20.83 7.47 -7.38
CA THR A 18 -21.57 6.30 -7.89
C THR A 18 -22.12 6.29 -9.33
N LEU A 19 -21.63 5.35 -10.14
CA LEU A 19 -22.51 4.55 -10.99
C LEU A 19 -21.94 3.14 -11.21
N SER A 20 -22.57 2.18 -10.55
CA SER A 20 -22.37 0.73 -10.64
C SER A 20 -22.81 0.20 -12.00
N VAL A 21 -22.05 -0.74 -12.56
CA VAL A 21 -22.51 -1.61 -13.65
C VAL A 21 -22.68 -3.01 -13.07
N ALA A 22 -23.92 -3.50 -13.08
CA ALA A 22 -24.27 -4.86 -12.66
C ALA A 22 -23.88 -5.88 -13.74
N VAL A 23 -23.24 -6.98 -13.34
CA VAL A 23 -23.11 -8.19 -14.16
C VAL A 23 -24.18 -9.21 -13.72
N LEU A 24 -24.88 -9.77 -14.70
CA LEU A 24 -25.98 -10.73 -14.55
C LEU A 24 -25.49 -12.18 -14.73
N GLY A 25 -25.82 -13.06 -13.78
CA GLY A 25 -25.84 -14.54 -13.92
C GLY A 25 -24.61 -15.24 -13.33
N ALA A 26 -24.68 -16.39 -12.65
CA ALA A 26 -25.68 -17.47 -12.74
C ALA A 26 -25.82 -18.26 -11.42
N ALA A 27 -27.03 -18.78 -11.18
CA ALA A 27 -27.34 -19.75 -10.15
C ALA A 27 -26.88 -21.16 -10.57
N GLY A 28 -26.22 -21.89 -9.67
CA GLY A 28 -25.91 -23.31 -9.82
C GLY A 28 -25.57 -23.94 -8.48
N MET A 29 -26.53 -24.67 -7.91
CA MET A 29 -26.37 -25.44 -6.67
C MET A 29 -25.43 -26.64 -6.88
N SER A 30 -24.59 -26.96 -5.89
CA SER A 30 -24.29 -28.35 -5.58
C SER A 30 -24.16 -28.53 -4.07
N ALA A 31 -24.81 -29.57 -3.55
CA ALA A 31 -24.90 -29.89 -2.14
C ALA A 31 -23.87 -30.95 -1.76
N GLY A 32 -23.26 -30.80 -0.57
CA GLY A 32 -22.74 -31.91 0.21
C GLY A 32 -21.34 -31.71 0.79
N ALA A 33 -21.25 -31.13 1.99
CA ALA A 33 -20.27 -31.53 3.01
C ALA A 33 -20.79 -31.11 4.39
N ALA A 34 -20.49 -31.94 5.40
CA ALA A 34 -21.17 -31.99 6.68
C ALA A 34 -20.85 -30.81 7.62
N GLU A 35 -21.83 -30.52 8.49
CA GLU A 35 -21.88 -29.46 9.49
C GLU A 35 -20.64 -29.40 10.38
N GLN A 36 -19.99 -28.23 10.36
CA GLN A 36 -19.36 -27.65 11.53
C GLN A 36 -19.99 -26.25 11.69
N GLU A 37 -20.88 -26.09 12.67
CA GLU A 37 -21.51 -24.80 12.98
C GLU A 37 -20.42 -23.82 13.47
N SER A 38 -19.81 -23.09 12.53
CA SER A 38 -19.26 -21.78 12.81
C SER A 38 -20.34 -20.76 12.46
N LYS A 39 -20.57 -19.79 13.35
CA LYS A 39 -21.30 -18.57 13.00
C LYS A 39 -20.39 -17.71 12.11
N ALA A 40 -20.13 -18.15 10.89
CA ALA A 40 -19.58 -17.30 9.86
C ALA A 40 -20.55 -16.13 9.66
N GLY A 41 -20.18 -14.96 10.20
CA GLY A 41 -20.79 -13.69 9.82
C GLY A 41 -20.74 -13.59 8.30
N LEU A 42 -21.85 -13.18 7.70
CA LEU A 42 -22.09 -13.15 6.26
C LEU A 42 -20.85 -12.64 5.51
N ALA A 43 -20.33 -13.43 4.56
CA ALA A 43 -19.25 -13.00 3.70
C ALA A 43 -19.56 -11.61 3.12
N PRO A 44 -18.60 -10.67 3.12
CA PRO A 44 -18.85 -9.32 2.64
C PRO A 44 -19.34 -9.34 1.19
N VAL A 45 -20.43 -8.64 0.94
CA VAL A 45 -20.99 -8.47 -0.41
C VAL A 45 -20.55 -7.11 -0.93
N PHE A 46 -19.68 -7.11 -1.93
CA PHE A 46 -19.24 -5.90 -2.62
C PHE A 46 -20.05 -5.69 -3.89
N ASP A 47 -20.55 -4.48 -4.11
CA ASP A 47 -21.35 -4.10 -5.28
C ASP A 47 -20.51 -3.47 -6.41
N GLY A 48 -19.18 -3.44 -6.26
CA GLY A 48 -18.23 -3.00 -7.27
C GLY A 48 -16.92 -2.46 -6.70
N TYR A 49 -16.15 -1.80 -7.56
CA TYR A 49 -14.94 -1.06 -7.18
C TYR A 49 -15.27 0.04 -6.16
N GLY A 50 -14.48 0.12 -5.08
CA GLY A 50 -14.62 1.13 -4.02
C GLY A 50 -15.73 0.84 -3.01
N SER A 51 -16.40 -0.31 -3.12
CA SER A 51 -17.36 -0.77 -2.11
C SER A 51 -16.65 -1.04 -0.80
N LYS A 52 -17.22 -0.51 0.30
CA LYS A 52 -16.67 -0.63 1.65
C LYS A 52 -17.52 -1.52 2.54
N TYR A 53 -16.86 -2.27 3.39
CA TYR A 53 -17.46 -3.12 4.41
C TYR A 53 -16.70 -2.94 5.73
N GLU A 54 -17.43 -2.78 6.83
CA GLU A 54 -16.84 -2.69 8.17
C GLU A 54 -17.19 -3.94 8.98
N TYR A 55 -16.20 -4.50 9.68
CA TYR A 55 -16.36 -5.64 10.57
C TYR A 55 -15.47 -5.50 11.79
N GLY A 56 -16.08 -5.34 12.96
CA GLY A 56 -15.34 -5.12 14.19
C GLY A 56 -14.48 -3.86 14.08
N HIS A 57 -13.16 -4.03 14.23
CA HIS A 57 -12.16 -2.96 14.17
C HIS A 57 -11.64 -2.63 12.77
N PHE A 58 -12.21 -3.25 11.73
CA PHE A 58 -11.63 -3.22 10.39
C PHE A 58 -12.58 -2.65 9.35
N THR A 59 -12.01 -1.92 8.40
CA THR A 59 -12.63 -1.52 7.14
C THR A 59 -11.97 -2.28 6.01
N VAL A 60 -12.77 -2.84 5.10
CA VAL A 60 -12.32 -3.44 3.85
C VAL A 60 -12.89 -2.64 2.70
N GLU A 61 -12.02 -2.30 1.74
CA GLU A 61 -12.37 -1.70 0.47
C GLU A 61 -12.02 -2.64 -0.68
N ALA A 62 -13.00 -2.97 -1.52
CA ALA A 62 -12.76 -3.72 -2.74
C ALA A 62 -12.05 -2.84 -3.78
N THR A 63 -10.73 -2.98 -3.86
CA THR A 63 -9.88 -2.22 -4.78
C THR A 63 -9.94 -2.77 -6.19
N VAL A 64 -10.13 -4.07 -6.35
CA VAL A 64 -10.42 -4.73 -7.64
C VAL A 64 -11.33 -5.91 -7.37
N ILE A 65 -12.35 -6.10 -8.20
CA ILE A 65 -13.21 -7.29 -8.17
C ILE A 65 -13.19 -7.90 -9.56
N ASP A 66 -12.86 -9.19 -9.64
CA ASP A 66 -12.89 -10.00 -10.86
C ASP A 66 -12.27 -9.26 -12.05
N ALA A 67 -11.01 -8.84 -11.88
CA ALA A 67 -10.23 -8.18 -12.91
C ALA A 67 -10.32 -8.94 -14.23
N ASN A 68 -10.24 -8.25 -15.36
CA ASN A 68 -10.04 -8.88 -16.67
C ASN A 68 -11.07 -9.99 -16.98
N SER A 69 -12.37 -9.67 -16.93
CA SER A 69 -13.43 -10.61 -17.32
C SER A 69 -13.08 -11.37 -18.62
N GLU A 70 -13.17 -12.70 -18.56
CA GLU A 70 -12.82 -13.61 -19.65
C GLU A 70 -13.59 -13.32 -20.96
N GLU A 71 -14.73 -12.63 -20.88
CA GLU A 71 -15.53 -12.25 -22.07
C GLU A 71 -14.79 -11.26 -22.99
N HIS A 72 -13.92 -10.42 -22.43
CA HIS A 72 -13.28 -9.33 -23.16
C HIS A 72 -11.75 -9.44 -23.20
N ASN A 73 -11.15 -10.19 -22.29
CA ASN A 73 -9.69 -10.23 -22.14
C ASN A 73 -9.21 -11.62 -21.71
N PRO A 74 -8.20 -12.22 -22.37
CA PRO A 74 -7.61 -13.48 -21.93
C PRO A 74 -6.69 -13.35 -20.71
N ASN A 75 -6.40 -12.14 -20.23
CA ASN A 75 -5.59 -11.98 -19.02
C ASN A 75 -6.29 -12.62 -17.81
N PRO A 76 -5.53 -13.27 -16.91
CA PRO A 76 -6.10 -13.90 -15.72
C PRO A 76 -6.90 -12.93 -14.85
N SER A 77 -7.95 -13.46 -14.22
CA SER A 77 -8.79 -12.72 -13.30
C SER A 77 -8.23 -12.78 -11.87
N PHE A 78 -8.39 -11.67 -11.15
CA PHE A 78 -8.05 -11.56 -9.74
C PHE A 78 -8.90 -10.49 -9.05
N SER A 79 -9.02 -10.61 -7.73
CA SER A 79 -9.60 -9.57 -6.88
C SER A 79 -8.55 -9.09 -5.88
N LEU A 80 -8.65 -7.82 -5.48
CA LEU A 80 -7.78 -7.17 -4.53
C LEU A 80 -8.61 -6.40 -3.51
N TYR A 81 -8.42 -6.73 -2.23
CA TYR A 81 -9.08 -6.08 -1.10
C TYR A 81 -8.05 -5.31 -0.29
N HIS A 82 -8.34 -4.05 0.02
CA HIS A 82 -7.54 -3.21 0.90
C HIS A 82 -8.19 -3.20 2.29
N ILE A 83 -7.47 -3.71 3.27
CA ILE A 83 -7.94 -3.94 4.63
C ILE A 83 -7.18 -2.98 5.54
N MET A 84 -7.92 -2.28 6.40
CA MET A 84 -7.38 -1.25 7.28
C MET A 84 -8.02 -1.38 8.65
N ASP A 85 -7.25 -1.16 9.70
CA ASP A 85 -7.64 -1.22 11.12
C ASP A 85 -8.20 0.13 11.62
N TYR A 86 -9.21 0.63 10.93
CA TYR A 86 -10.05 1.76 11.36
C TYR A 86 -11.51 1.52 10.98
N THR A 87 -12.39 2.36 11.47
CA THR A 87 -13.80 2.42 11.06
C THR A 87 -14.25 3.87 10.86
N LYS A 88 -15.44 4.07 10.30
CA LYS A 88 -16.02 5.42 10.24
C LYS A 88 -16.21 6.04 11.63
N GLU A 89 -16.47 5.25 12.66
CA GLU A 89 -16.66 5.74 14.04
C GLU A 89 -15.34 6.00 14.75
N VAL A 90 -14.30 5.24 14.42
CA VAL A 90 -12.92 5.41 14.88
C VAL A 90 -12.01 5.57 13.66
N PRO A 91 -11.92 6.79 13.09
CA PRO A 91 -11.16 7.04 11.88
C PRO A 91 -9.65 7.02 12.15
N TYR A 92 -8.87 6.75 11.11
CA TYR A 92 -7.42 6.96 11.11
C TYR A 92 -7.06 8.40 11.52
N ALA A 93 -5.82 8.60 11.99
CA ALA A 93 -5.36 9.94 12.36
C ALA A 93 -5.28 10.83 11.11
N ASP A 94 -5.72 12.08 11.21
CA ASP A 94 -5.60 13.02 10.09
C ASP A 94 -4.11 13.28 9.77
N SER A 95 -3.67 12.88 8.57
CA SER A 95 -2.36 13.24 7.97
C SER A 95 -2.29 14.70 7.50
N MET A 96 -3.23 15.55 7.92
CA MET A 96 -3.35 16.96 7.51
C MET A 96 -2.44 17.88 8.34
N ASP A 97 -1.46 17.29 9.01
CA ASP A 97 -0.57 18.01 9.90
C ASP A 97 0.12 19.16 9.14
N THR A 98 0.36 20.28 9.84
CA THR A 98 0.85 21.50 9.20
C THR A 98 2.22 21.36 8.55
N ASN A 99 2.89 20.22 8.65
CA ASN A 99 4.12 19.90 7.95
C ASN A 99 3.93 19.00 6.72
N GLY A 100 2.80 18.31 6.58
CA GLY A 100 2.57 17.33 5.51
C GLY A 100 3.16 15.96 5.79
N ALA A 101 3.66 15.73 7.01
CA ALA A 101 4.12 14.44 7.51
C ALA A 101 3.12 13.97 8.56
N THR A 102 3.08 12.67 8.80
CA THR A 102 2.29 12.12 9.90
C THR A 102 3.19 11.94 11.11
N ASN A 103 2.75 12.42 12.27
CA ASN A 103 3.39 12.09 13.55
C ASN A 103 2.89 10.75 14.10
N ASP A 104 1.76 10.28 13.57
CA ASP A 104 1.06 9.10 14.04
C ASP A 104 1.19 7.96 13.04
N ASN A 105 1.31 6.76 13.58
CA ASN A 105 1.25 5.50 12.87
C ASN A 105 0.19 4.62 13.53
N ASN A 106 -1.08 4.97 13.34
CA ASN A 106 -2.20 4.33 14.04
C ASN A 106 -3.08 3.44 13.15
N THR A 107 -2.77 3.38 11.85
CA THR A 107 -3.51 2.55 10.89
C THR A 107 -2.56 1.99 9.85
N ALA A 108 -2.63 0.70 9.59
CA ALA A 108 -1.81 0.00 8.61
C ALA A 108 -2.70 -0.60 7.51
N SER A 109 -2.12 -0.74 6.32
CA SER A 109 -2.76 -1.27 5.13
C SER A 109 -2.28 -2.68 4.88
N MET A 110 -3.24 -3.60 4.83
CA MET A 110 -3.05 -4.97 4.42
C MET A 110 -3.77 -5.19 3.10
N TYR A 111 -3.24 -6.06 2.26
CA TYR A 111 -3.82 -6.31 0.94
C TYR A 111 -4.06 -7.80 0.74
N LEU A 112 -5.31 -8.18 0.49
CA LEU A 112 -5.65 -9.56 0.17
C LEU A 112 -5.92 -9.69 -1.33
N ILE A 113 -5.13 -10.53 -1.98
CA ILE A 113 -5.28 -10.88 -3.39
C ILE A 113 -5.89 -12.26 -3.49
N THR A 114 -6.87 -12.45 -4.36
CA THR A 114 -7.44 -13.77 -4.68
C THR A 114 -7.40 -14.00 -6.17
N SER A 115 -6.95 -15.18 -6.60
CA SER A 115 -7.04 -15.62 -8.00
C SER A 115 -7.15 -17.14 -8.03
N GLY A 116 -8.10 -17.65 -8.82
CA GLY A 116 -8.40 -19.08 -8.87
C GLY A 116 -8.63 -19.67 -7.47
N LYS A 117 -7.82 -20.69 -7.12
CA LYS A 117 -7.90 -21.43 -5.85
C LYS A 117 -6.97 -20.90 -4.76
N ASP A 118 -6.24 -19.82 -5.00
CA ASP A 118 -5.25 -19.32 -4.06
C ASP A 118 -5.56 -17.89 -3.63
N ALA A 119 -5.07 -17.55 -2.44
CA ALA A 119 -5.11 -16.22 -1.90
C ALA A 119 -3.75 -15.84 -1.30
N LEU A 120 -3.41 -14.56 -1.39
CA LEU A 120 -2.20 -14.00 -0.80
C LEU A 120 -2.58 -12.78 0.03
N LEU A 121 -2.33 -12.86 1.33
CA LEU A 121 -2.38 -11.71 2.22
C LEU A 121 -1.00 -11.07 2.29
N VAL A 122 -0.92 -9.80 1.95
CA VAL A 122 0.30 -8.98 2.06
C VAL A 122 0.20 -8.14 3.32
N ASP A 123 1.18 -8.34 4.20
CA ASP A 123 1.30 -7.78 5.56
C ASP A 123 0.16 -8.20 6.52
N LEU A 124 0.35 -7.86 7.80
CA LEU A 124 -0.50 -8.25 8.93
C LEU A 124 -0.83 -7.09 9.87
N GLY A 125 -0.69 -5.83 9.46
CA GLY A 125 -1.18 -4.65 10.20
C GLY A 125 -0.57 -4.40 11.59
N ASN A 126 -1.16 -3.47 12.37
CA ASN A 126 -0.64 -2.98 13.66
C ASN A 126 -0.69 -3.99 14.81
N GLY A 127 -1.52 -5.02 14.70
CA GLY A 127 -1.76 -5.97 15.77
C GLY A 127 -2.74 -5.50 16.83
N PRO A 128 -3.23 -6.43 17.67
CA PRO A 128 -4.41 -6.19 18.50
C PRO A 128 -4.21 -5.11 19.56
N ALA A 129 -3.02 -4.96 20.12
CA ALA A 129 -2.76 -3.99 21.20
C ALA A 129 -2.75 -2.54 20.68
N ALA A 130 -2.12 -2.31 19.53
CA ALA A 130 -2.13 -0.99 18.89
C ALA A 130 -3.54 -0.60 18.44
N THR A 131 -4.30 -1.55 17.89
CA THR A 131 -5.70 -1.34 17.51
C THR A 131 -6.60 -1.08 18.71
N ALA A 132 -6.45 -1.83 19.82
CA ALA A 132 -7.19 -1.56 21.05
C ALA A 132 -6.94 -0.13 21.54
N MET A 133 -5.67 0.30 21.59
CA MET A 133 -5.30 1.66 21.97
C MET A 133 -5.92 2.71 21.04
N HIS A 134 -5.91 2.47 19.73
CA HIS A 134 -6.52 3.38 18.74
C HIS A 134 -8.03 3.54 18.97
N PHE A 135 -8.71 2.45 19.33
CA PHE A 135 -10.15 2.42 19.61
C PHE A 135 -10.51 2.82 21.05
N GLY A 136 -9.53 3.19 21.88
CA GLY A 136 -9.75 3.57 23.28
C GLY A 136 -10.15 2.39 24.18
N GLU A 137 -9.84 1.17 23.77
CA GLU A 137 -9.97 -0.06 24.54
C GLU A 137 -8.68 -0.36 25.33
N ASP A 138 -8.74 -1.30 26.28
CA ASP A 138 -7.59 -1.69 27.10
C ASP A 138 -6.61 -2.58 26.32
N ALA A 139 -5.45 -2.03 25.96
CA ALA A 139 -4.40 -2.71 25.19
C ALA A 139 -3.64 -3.79 25.99
N GLU A 140 -3.90 -3.93 27.31
CA GLU A 140 -3.32 -4.98 28.16
C GLU A 140 -4.33 -6.09 28.49
N ASP A 141 -5.62 -5.91 28.19
CA ASP A 141 -6.66 -6.91 28.47
C ASP A 141 -6.65 -8.03 27.42
N ALA A 142 -6.26 -9.23 27.85
CA ALA A 142 -6.19 -10.42 26.99
C ALA A 142 -7.51 -10.77 26.28
N ALA A 143 -8.68 -10.50 26.88
CA ALA A 143 -9.97 -10.76 26.25
C ALA A 143 -10.26 -9.75 25.12
N VAL A 144 -9.85 -8.49 25.29
CA VAL A 144 -9.91 -7.47 24.23
C VAL A 144 -9.00 -7.88 23.08
N LEU A 145 -7.74 -8.23 23.37
CA LEU A 145 -6.78 -8.61 22.34
C LEU A 145 -7.22 -9.84 21.54
N GLU A 146 -7.74 -10.87 22.21
CA GLU A 146 -8.25 -12.07 21.53
C GLU A 146 -9.50 -11.79 20.69
N LYS A 147 -10.38 -10.89 21.15
CA LYS A 147 -11.55 -10.45 20.36
C LYS A 147 -11.09 -9.80 19.05
N ILE A 148 -10.16 -8.84 19.11
CA ILE A 148 -9.65 -8.15 17.90
C ILE A 148 -8.95 -9.15 16.96
N ASN A 149 -8.13 -10.07 17.51
CA ASN A 149 -7.52 -11.14 16.72
C ASN A 149 -8.55 -12.04 16.05
N THR A 150 -9.63 -12.39 16.74
CA THR A 150 -10.72 -13.21 16.19
C THR A 150 -11.44 -12.46 15.07
N GLU A 151 -11.75 -11.18 15.26
CA GLU A 151 -12.38 -10.36 14.23
C GLU A 151 -11.51 -10.25 12.98
N TYR A 152 -10.20 -10.03 13.15
CA TYR A 152 -9.24 -10.00 12.04
C TYR A 152 -9.21 -11.33 11.29
N ARG A 153 -9.04 -12.44 12.03
CA ARG A 153 -9.01 -13.79 11.46
C ARG A 153 -10.29 -14.10 10.70
N ASP A 154 -11.45 -13.87 11.31
CA ASP A 154 -12.75 -14.15 10.69
C ASP A 154 -12.95 -13.33 9.41
N LEU A 155 -12.53 -12.06 9.41
CA LEU A 155 -12.58 -11.21 8.23
C LEU A 155 -11.74 -11.77 7.08
N ILE A 156 -10.46 -12.07 7.35
CA ILE A 156 -9.57 -12.63 6.32
C ILE A 156 -10.13 -13.96 5.80
N LEU A 157 -10.54 -14.86 6.68
CA LEU A 157 -11.08 -16.17 6.26
C LEU A 157 -12.37 -16.04 5.45
N SER A 158 -13.22 -15.04 5.77
CA SER A 158 -14.43 -14.77 4.99
C SER A 158 -14.13 -14.29 3.57
N LEU A 159 -13.06 -13.51 3.38
CA LEU A 159 -12.63 -13.03 2.06
C LEU A 159 -11.87 -14.09 1.26
N THR A 160 -11.12 -14.96 1.94
CA THR A 160 -10.40 -16.05 1.26
C THR A 160 -11.33 -17.17 0.83
N GLU A 161 -12.42 -17.40 1.56
CA GLU A 161 -13.31 -18.55 1.40
C GLU A 161 -12.50 -19.86 1.45
N ASP A 162 -12.73 -20.79 0.52
CA ASP A 162 -12.05 -22.08 0.43
C ASP A 162 -10.67 -22.03 -0.29
N ARG A 163 -10.08 -20.85 -0.47
CA ARG A 163 -8.79 -20.68 -1.17
C ARG A 163 -7.60 -21.01 -0.28
N ASN A 164 -6.50 -21.45 -0.90
CA ASN A 164 -5.23 -21.67 -0.21
C ASN A 164 -4.59 -20.31 0.12
N LEU A 165 -4.69 -19.89 1.39
CA LEU A 165 -4.09 -18.65 1.85
C LEU A 165 -2.58 -18.82 2.12
N LYS A 166 -1.79 -17.88 1.60
CA LYS A 166 -0.40 -17.61 2.02
C LYS A 166 -0.29 -16.19 2.53
N ILE A 167 0.74 -15.92 3.33
CA ILE A 167 1.06 -14.58 3.83
C ILE A 167 2.42 -14.17 3.25
N ALA A 168 2.54 -12.96 2.72
CA ALA A 168 3.81 -12.36 2.32
C ALA A 168 4.03 -11.05 3.06
N ILE A 169 5.25 -10.81 3.52
CA ILE A 169 5.58 -9.65 4.35
C ILE A 169 6.49 -8.70 3.57
N THR A 170 6.12 -7.43 3.49
CA THR A 170 6.92 -6.39 2.82
C THR A 170 8.20 -6.10 3.60
N HIS A 171 8.12 -6.02 4.94
CA HIS A 171 9.25 -5.78 5.83
C HIS A 171 8.92 -6.07 7.31
N LYS A 172 9.92 -6.01 8.19
CA LYS A 172 9.83 -6.50 9.58
C LYS A 172 9.15 -5.60 10.63
N HIS A 173 8.67 -4.40 10.29
CA HIS A 173 8.15 -3.49 11.32
C HIS A 173 6.83 -3.96 11.92
N GLY A 174 6.59 -3.55 13.17
CA GLY A 174 5.51 -4.08 14.01
C GLY A 174 4.12 -3.92 13.42
N ASP A 175 3.93 -2.87 12.64
CA ASP A 175 2.75 -2.46 11.89
C ASP A 175 2.52 -3.22 10.58
N HIS A 176 3.44 -4.10 10.21
CA HIS A 176 3.33 -5.01 9.08
C HIS A 176 3.29 -6.48 9.50
N VAL A 177 3.63 -6.77 10.76
CA VAL A 177 3.65 -8.13 11.33
C VAL A 177 2.82 -8.24 12.62
N GLY A 178 1.95 -7.28 12.91
CA GLY A 178 1.32 -7.10 14.22
C GLY A 178 0.23 -8.13 14.53
N TYR A 179 -0.58 -8.52 13.55
CA TYR A 179 -1.59 -9.57 13.69
C TYR A 179 -1.02 -10.99 13.49
N SER A 180 0.29 -11.20 13.67
CA SER A 180 0.90 -12.53 13.60
C SER A 180 0.35 -13.52 14.64
N THR A 181 -0.34 -13.08 15.68
CA THR A 181 -0.97 -13.98 16.66
C THR A 181 -2.35 -14.48 16.21
N ALA A 182 -3.01 -13.79 15.26
CA ALA A 182 -4.36 -14.16 14.82
C ALA A 182 -4.42 -15.52 14.11
N PHE A 183 -3.34 -15.91 13.42
CA PHE A 183 -3.24 -17.17 12.67
C PHE A 183 -2.29 -18.21 13.28
N GLU A 184 -1.81 -17.97 14.50
CA GLU A 184 -0.90 -18.87 15.18
C GLU A 184 -1.47 -20.30 15.28
N GLY A 185 -0.64 -21.29 14.91
CA GLY A 185 -1.00 -22.71 15.00
C GLY A 185 -1.97 -23.19 13.91
N LEU A 186 -2.38 -22.34 12.97
CA LEU A 186 -3.24 -22.73 11.85
C LEU A 186 -2.47 -23.30 10.65
N GLY A 187 -1.13 -23.26 10.69
CA GLY A 187 -0.27 -23.92 9.70
C GLY A 187 -0.14 -23.17 8.37
N TYR A 188 -0.44 -21.88 8.32
CA TYR A 188 -0.25 -21.08 7.10
C TYR A 188 1.23 -20.86 6.78
N THR A 189 1.52 -20.76 5.47
CA THR A 189 2.83 -20.38 4.96
C THR A 189 3.04 -18.87 5.06
N VAL A 190 4.18 -18.45 5.63
CA VAL A 190 4.63 -17.06 5.65
C VAL A 190 5.88 -16.94 4.82
N LEU A 191 5.85 -16.05 3.82
CA LEU A 191 6.96 -15.69 2.95
C LEU A 191 7.59 -14.41 3.47
N PHE A 192 8.87 -14.45 3.85
CA PHE A 192 9.56 -13.34 4.49
C PHE A 192 10.85 -12.95 3.74
N PRO A 193 11.12 -11.65 3.50
CA PRO A 193 12.36 -11.21 2.87
C PRO A 193 13.56 -11.52 3.77
N GLU A 194 14.55 -12.25 3.23
CA GLU A 194 15.62 -12.84 4.05
C GLU A 194 16.46 -11.83 4.82
N GLY A 195 16.71 -10.64 4.26
CA GLY A 195 17.51 -9.59 4.91
C GLY A 195 16.81 -8.92 6.09
N ASP A 196 15.51 -9.16 6.27
CA ASP A 196 14.71 -8.65 7.39
C ASP A 196 14.42 -9.70 8.45
N VAL A 197 15.00 -10.90 8.33
CA VAL A 197 14.83 -11.97 9.31
C VAL A 197 15.86 -11.85 10.44
N ASP A 198 15.39 -11.47 11.62
CA ASP A 198 16.14 -11.57 12.87
C ASP A 198 15.58 -12.66 13.81
N ASP A 199 16.19 -12.82 14.98
CA ASP A 199 15.74 -13.83 15.96
C ASP A 199 14.33 -13.55 16.49
N LYS A 200 13.91 -12.28 16.58
CA LYS A 200 12.55 -11.91 17.01
C LYS A 200 11.52 -12.29 15.96
N ILE A 201 11.84 -12.12 14.68
CA ILE A 201 10.97 -12.53 13.58
C ILE A 201 10.85 -14.06 13.54
N LYS A 202 11.95 -14.80 13.70
CA LYS A 202 11.89 -16.28 13.80
C LYS A 202 11.04 -16.76 14.96
N GLU A 203 11.16 -16.11 16.13
CA GLU A 203 10.33 -16.42 17.29
C GLU A 203 8.85 -16.10 17.02
N ARG A 204 8.56 -14.91 16.47
CA ARG A 204 7.21 -14.45 16.14
C ARG A 204 6.46 -15.41 15.21
N PHE A 205 7.15 -16.00 14.25
CA PHE A 205 6.55 -16.89 13.25
C PHE A 205 6.89 -18.38 13.47
N ALA A 206 7.32 -18.78 14.68
CA ALA A 206 7.74 -20.14 14.97
C ALA A 206 6.63 -21.20 14.78
N SER A 207 5.35 -20.79 14.86
CA SER A 207 4.18 -21.64 14.67
C SER A 207 3.65 -21.68 13.23
N TYR A 208 4.33 -20.99 12.30
CA TYR A 208 4.00 -20.94 10.88
C TYR A 208 4.91 -21.85 10.04
N GLU A 209 4.48 -22.15 8.82
CA GLU A 209 5.41 -22.65 7.81
C GLU A 209 6.22 -21.45 7.27
N PHE A 210 7.32 -21.13 7.95
CA PHE A 210 8.15 -19.97 7.65
C PHE A 210 9.12 -20.24 6.50
N GLN A 211 8.97 -19.51 5.40
CA GLN A 211 9.85 -19.55 4.24
C GLN A 211 10.47 -18.17 4.00
N THR A 212 11.74 -18.16 3.58
CA THR A 212 12.45 -16.92 3.26
C THR A 212 12.72 -16.82 1.78
N PHE A 213 12.83 -15.60 1.27
CA PHE A 213 13.15 -15.34 -0.13
C PHE A 213 14.06 -14.12 -0.29
N MET A 214 14.81 -14.07 -1.40
CA MET A 214 15.58 -12.91 -1.82
C MET A 214 14.70 -12.02 -2.71
N PRO A 215 14.37 -10.78 -2.30
CA PRO A 215 13.60 -9.86 -3.14
C PRO A 215 14.35 -9.54 -4.45
N GLY A 216 13.64 -9.52 -5.57
CA GLY A 216 14.24 -9.37 -6.91
C GLY A 216 14.52 -10.70 -7.63
N GLU A 217 14.64 -11.79 -6.88
CA GLU A 217 14.92 -13.13 -7.44
C GLU A 217 13.76 -14.12 -7.27
N PHE A 218 12.71 -13.71 -6.54
CA PHE A 218 11.56 -14.54 -6.23
C PHE A 218 10.29 -13.99 -6.89
N THR A 219 9.42 -14.91 -7.32
CA THR A 219 8.08 -14.60 -7.83
C THR A 219 7.07 -15.41 -7.01
N ILE A 220 6.07 -14.73 -6.46
CA ILE A 220 5.00 -15.38 -5.68
C ILE A 220 3.86 -15.74 -6.63
N GLN A 221 3.53 -17.03 -6.70
CA GLN A 221 2.38 -17.50 -7.47
C GLN A 221 1.10 -17.45 -6.64
N VAL A 222 0.05 -16.87 -7.23
CA VAL A 222 -1.30 -16.77 -6.64
C VAL A 222 -2.30 -17.18 -7.73
N GLY A 223 -2.67 -18.46 -7.76
CA GLY A 223 -3.59 -18.98 -8.77
C GLY A 223 -3.01 -18.84 -10.17
N GLU A 224 -3.65 -17.99 -10.99
CA GLU A 224 -3.29 -17.78 -12.39
C GLU A 224 -2.44 -16.52 -12.61
N ILE A 225 -2.25 -15.70 -11.56
CA ILE A 225 -1.37 -14.52 -11.59
C ILE A 225 -0.10 -14.78 -10.79
N ALA A 226 0.89 -13.92 -11.01
CA ALA A 226 2.09 -13.90 -10.18
C ALA A 226 2.43 -12.48 -9.72
N LEU A 227 3.17 -12.42 -8.62
CA LEU A 227 3.72 -11.18 -8.10
C LEU A 227 5.24 -11.23 -8.22
N ASP A 228 5.79 -10.27 -8.95
CA ASP A 228 7.23 -10.05 -8.96
C ASP A 228 7.65 -9.34 -7.66
N THR A 229 8.83 -9.66 -7.17
CA THR A 229 9.42 -8.99 -6.00
C THR A 229 10.50 -8.01 -6.44
N ILE A 230 10.61 -6.86 -5.79
CA ILE A 230 11.65 -5.85 -6.03
C ILE A 230 12.25 -5.48 -4.67
N LEU A 231 13.58 -5.57 -4.55
CA LEU A 231 14.33 -5.10 -3.40
C LEU A 231 14.41 -3.57 -3.42
N CYS A 232 13.97 -2.91 -2.35
CA CYS A 232 14.08 -1.46 -2.19
C CYS A 232 14.55 -1.12 -0.77
N PRO A 233 15.87 -1.17 -0.51
CA PRO A 233 16.41 -1.03 0.84
C PRO A 233 16.36 0.43 1.30
N GLY A 234 16.52 0.62 2.61
CA GLY A 234 16.67 1.94 3.25
C GLY A 234 15.66 2.20 4.36
N HIS A 235 14.36 1.90 4.15
CA HIS A 235 13.37 1.86 5.23
C HIS A 235 13.67 0.70 6.19
N THR A 236 13.91 -0.49 5.61
CA THR A 236 14.60 -1.61 6.23
C THR A 236 15.65 -2.17 5.27
N ASP A 237 16.45 -3.13 5.71
CA ASP A 237 17.52 -3.72 4.89
C ASP A 237 16.98 -4.48 3.67
N ALA A 238 15.76 -5.03 3.78
CA ALA A 238 15.13 -5.84 2.73
C ALA A 238 13.67 -5.49 2.46
N SER A 239 13.30 -4.21 2.61
CA SER A 239 11.99 -3.70 2.24
C SER A 239 11.65 -4.13 0.80
N THR A 240 10.51 -4.79 0.66
CA THR A 240 10.11 -5.47 -0.59
C THR A 240 8.87 -4.83 -1.18
N ILE A 241 8.96 -4.49 -2.46
CA ILE A 241 7.83 -4.09 -3.28
C ILE A 241 7.32 -5.32 -4.04
N TYR A 242 6.01 -5.54 -4.02
CA TYR A 242 5.36 -6.56 -4.85
C TYR A 242 4.66 -5.91 -6.03
N VAL A 243 4.83 -6.46 -7.23
CA VAL A 243 4.10 -6.01 -8.44
C VAL A 243 3.23 -7.15 -8.92
N ILE A 244 1.91 -6.96 -8.98
CA ILE A 244 1.02 -7.92 -9.65
C ILE A 244 1.35 -7.84 -11.14
N ASN A 245 2.01 -8.87 -11.68
CA ASN A 245 2.56 -8.84 -13.04
C ASN A 245 1.51 -9.07 -14.14
N THR A 246 0.23 -9.07 -13.76
CA THR A 246 -0.93 -9.05 -14.65
C THR A 246 -1.61 -7.69 -14.52
N PRO A 247 -1.64 -6.86 -15.57
CA PRO A 247 -2.26 -5.55 -15.49
C PRO A 247 -3.79 -5.66 -15.42
N LEU A 248 -4.42 -4.67 -14.78
CA LEU A 248 -5.86 -4.43 -14.90
C LEU A 248 -6.14 -3.76 -16.24
N ILE A 249 -6.88 -4.43 -17.11
CA ILE A 249 -7.32 -3.88 -18.40
C ILE A 249 -8.71 -3.28 -18.25
N THR A 250 -8.84 -2.02 -18.65
CA THR A 250 -10.11 -1.29 -18.70
C THR A 250 -10.42 -0.90 -20.13
N TYR A 251 -11.65 -1.14 -20.56
CA TYR A 251 -12.13 -0.76 -21.90
C TYR A 251 -13.04 0.45 -21.82
N ASN A 252 -13.07 1.25 -22.89
CA ASN A 252 -14.17 2.17 -23.14
C ASN A 252 -15.48 1.38 -23.45
N TYR A 253 -16.61 2.08 -23.45
CA TYR A 253 -17.94 1.45 -23.53
C TYR A 253 -18.18 0.57 -24.78
N ASP A 254 -17.56 0.90 -25.90
CA ASP A 254 -17.66 0.14 -27.15
C ASP A 254 -16.49 -0.85 -27.36
N ALA A 255 -15.63 -1.03 -26.35
CA ALA A 255 -14.44 -1.86 -26.37
C ALA A 255 -13.48 -1.57 -27.55
N SER A 256 -13.49 -0.34 -28.05
CA SER A 256 -12.61 0.09 -29.13
C SER A 256 -11.24 0.58 -28.66
N ASN A 257 -11.08 0.82 -27.36
CA ASN A 257 -9.85 1.31 -26.76
C ASN A 257 -9.67 0.71 -25.36
N ALA A 258 -8.46 0.23 -25.08
CA ALA A 258 -8.07 -0.34 -23.81
C ALA A 258 -7.05 0.56 -23.11
N THR A 259 -7.06 0.53 -21.79
CA THR A 259 -5.99 1.09 -20.95
C THR A 259 -5.59 0.06 -19.91
N ALA A 260 -4.31 0.00 -19.58
CA ALA A 260 -3.76 -0.93 -18.60
C ALA A 260 -3.20 -0.20 -17.38
N THR A 261 -3.39 -0.80 -16.20
CA THR A 261 -2.77 -0.36 -14.96
C THR A 261 -2.19 -1.56 -14.22
N TYR A 262 -0.87 -1.56 -14.00
CA TYR A 262 -0.21 -2.45 -13.05
C TYR A 262 -0.43 -1.94 -11.62
N LEU A 263 -0.58 -2.88 -10.70
CA LEU A 263 -0.74 -2.60 -9.28
C LEU A 263 0.52 -3.04 -8.54
N SER A 264 1.05 -2.17 -7.70
CA SER A 264 2.22 -2.48 -6.88
C SER A 264 1.97 -2.18 -5.42
N LEU A 265 2.18 -3.20 -4.59
CA LEU A 265 2.08 -3.14 -3.13
C LEU A 265 3.47 -2.79 -2.60
N ILE A 266 3.66 -1.53 -2.20
CA ILE A 266 4.99 -0.98 -1.92
C ILE A 266 5.36 -1.01 -0.43
N GLY A 267 4.43 -1.38 0.45
CA GLY A 267 4.60 -1.25 1.89
C GLY A 267 5.10 0.15 2.24
N ASP A 268 6.21 0.20 2.98
CA ASP A 268 6.86 1.46 3.35
C ASP A 268 8.11 1.77 2.52
N ALA A 269 8.45 0.94 1.53
CA ALA A 269 9.73 1.01 0.80
C ALA A 269 10.04 2.40 0.21
N ILE A 270 9.03 3.07 -0.34
CA ILE A 270 9.12 4.47 -0.84
C ILE A 270 8.05 5.37 -0.20
N GLY A 271 7.44 4.93 0.91
CA GLY A 271 6.42 5.65 1.66
C GLY A 271 5.01 5.62 1.06
N SER A 272 4.03 6.01 1.86
CA SER A 272 2.59 5.94 1.52
C SER A 272 1.98 7.31 1.19
N GLY A 273 2.74 8.21 0.54
CA GLY A 273 2.28 9.53 0.11
C GLY A 273 2.61 10.68 1.07
N SER A 274 2.68 10.44 2.38
CA SER A 274 3.12 11.47 3.35
C SER A 274 4.63 11.53 3.52
N SER A 275 5.29 10.39 3.75
CA SER A 275 6.76 10.25 3.70
C SER A 275 7.19 8.78 3.80
N VAL A 276 8.38 8.45 3.32
CA VAL A 276 9.12 7.26 3.77
C VAL A 276 9.88 7.58 5.04
N TRP A 277 9.88 6.66 6.01
CA TRP A 277 10.63 6.81 7.25
C TRP A 277 12.00 6.14 7.11
N ILE A 278 13.08 6.87 7.38
CA ILE A 278 14.45 6.34 7.33
C ILE A 278 15.13 6.65 8.66
N PHE A 279 15.65 5.60 9.29
CA PHE A 279 15.99 5.64 10.71
C PHE A 279 17.47 5.90 11.00
N SER A 280 18.32 5.93 9.98
CA SER A 280 19.78 6.05 10.11
C SER A 280 20.44 6.61 8.84
N LEU A 281 21.72 6.97 8.96
CA LEU A 281 22.56 7.28 7.80
C LEU A 281 22.71 6.07 6.87
N ASP A 282 22.92 4.88 7.43
CA ASP A 282 23.03 3.65 6.64
C ASP A 282 21.78 3.41 5.79
N GLY A 283 20.59 3.67 6.33
CA GLY A 283 19.34 3.58 5.57
C GLY A 283 19.25 4.60 4.43
N LEU A 284 19.76 5.82 4.61
CA LEU A 284 19.84 6.81 3.53
C LEU A 284 20.81 6.37 2.42
N ASN A 285 21.96 5.83 2.79
CA ASN A 285 22.94 5.30 1.84
C ASN A 285 22.37 4.10 1.07
N GLN A 286 21.75 3.16 1.76
CA GLN A 286 21.08 2.01 1.15
C GLN A 286 19.99 2.44 0.15
N LEU A 287 19.11 3.38 0.53
CA LEU A 287 18.08 3.90 -0.38
C LEU A 287 18.72 4.52 -1.61
N ASN A 288 19.74 5.37 -1.43
CA ASN A 288 20.45 6.00 -2.53
C ASN A 288 21.10 4.98 -3.48
N GLU A 289 21.67 3.90 -2.95
CA GLU A 289 22.28 2.83 -3.75
C GLU A 289 21.24 2.00 -4.53
N GLY A 290 20.04 1.82 -3.98
CA GLY A 290 19.00 0.95 -4.55
C GLY A 290 17.95 1.65 -5.43
N ILE A 291 17.63 2.92 -5.15
CA ILE A 291 16.43 3.58 -5.70
C ILE A 291 16.42 3.64 -7.23
N ASP A 292 17.58 3.78 -7.87
CA ASP A 292 17.69 3.85 -9.34
C ASP A 292 17.19 2.57 -10.01
N ALA A 293 17.65 1.42 -9.51
CA ALA A 293 17.23 0.11 -10.02
C ALA A 293 15.75 -0.16 -9.73
N VAL A 294 15.25 0.32 -8.58
CA VAL A 294 13.82 0.22 -8.23
C VAL A 294 12.97 1.00 -9.23
N VAL A 295 13.30 2.27 -9.49
CA VAL A 295 12.56 3.11 -10.44
C VAL A 295 12.64 2.52 -11.84
N GLU A 296 13.82 2.12 -12.31
CA GLU A 296 13.98 1.48 -13.62
C GLU A 296 13.10 0.23 -13.75
N LYS A 297 13.08 -0.61 -12.72
CA LYS A 297 12.25 -1.82 -12.70
C LYS A 297 10.76 -1.50 -12.71
N LEU A 298 10.31 -0.51 -11.93
CA LEU A 298 8.91 -0.08 -11.94
C LEU A 298 8.48 0.54 -13.28
N GLU A 299 9.36 1.31 -13.92
CA GLU A 299 9.13 1.87 -15.27
C GLU A 299 9.05 0.80 -16.37
N SER A 300 9.67 -0.36 -16.14
CA SER A 300 9.66 -1.45 -17.13
C SER A 300 8.26 -2.06 -17.35
N TYR A 301 7.32 -1.90 -16.41
CA TYR A 301 5.94 -2.39 -16.51
C TYR A 301 5.07 -1.48 -17.39
N THR A 302 5.32 -1.50 -18.69
CA THR A 302 4.62 -0.64 -19.67
C THR A 302 3.84 -1.40 -20.73
N SER A 303 4.22 -2.65 -21.02
CA SER A 303 3.59 -3.48 -22.05
C SER A 303 2.35 -4.18 -21.52
N PHE A 304 1.34 -4.39 -22.37
CA PHE A 304 0.16 -5.17 -22.03
C PHE A 304 -0.50 -5.75 -23.28
N ASP A 305 -1.19 -6.88 -23.15
CA ASP A 305 -2.10 -7.37 -24.21
C ASP A 305 -3.52 -6.89 -23.88
N ALA A 306 -4.08 -6.07 -24.77
CA ALA A 306 -5.43 -5.53 -24.66
C ALA A 306 -6.51 -6.55 -25.05
N GLY A 307 -6.17 -7.81 -25.31
CA GLY A 307 -7.10 -8.81 -25.80
C GLY A 307 -7.66 -8.45 -27.17
N LEU A 308 -8.77 -9.10 -27.55
CA LEU A 308 -9.55 -8.79 -28.76
C LEU A 308 -8.76 -8.77 -30.09
N GLY A 309 -7.56 -9.38 -30.12
CA GLY A 309 -6.68 -9.39 -31.27
C GLY A 309 -5.89 -8.09 -31.51
N ALA A 310 -5.83 -7.18 -30.53
CA ALA A 310 -5.04 -5.94 -30.59
C ALA A 310 -3.52 -6.21 -30.57
N GLY A 311 -3.11 -7.33 -29.97
CA GLY A 311 -1.70 -7.65 -29.76
C GLY A 311 -1.11 -6.87 -28.59
N GLU A 312 0.23 -6.87 -28.50
CA GLU A 312 0.94 -6.14 -27.45
C GLU A 312 0.90 -4.63 -27.69
N GLU A 313 0.42 -3.90 -26.69
CA GLU A 313 0.42 -2.44 -26.59
C GLU A 313 1.41 -1.97 -25.52
N THR A 314 1.69 -0.66 -25.50
CA THR A 314 2.57 -0.02 -24.51
C THR A 314 1.90 1.20 -23.91
N GLY A 315 2.42 1.69 -22.78
CA GLY A 315 1.85 2.82 -22.04
C GLY A 315 0.91 2.42 -20.91
N ALA A 316 1.02 1.17 -20.41
CA ALA A 316 0.43 0.80 -19.14
C ALA A 316 0.90 1.75 -18.04
N LYS A 317 -0.01 2.07 -17.13
CA LYS A 317 0.26 2.89 -15.95
C LYS A 317 0.63 2.00 -14.78
N MET A 318 1.16 2.61 -13.73
CA MET A 318 1.43 1.98 -12.45
C MET A 318 0.64 2.71 -11.37
N LEU A 319 0.00 1.95 -10.48
CA LEU A 319 -0.62 2.46 -9.26
C LEU A 319 0.09 1.83 -8.06
N PHE A 320 0.58 2.67 -7.17
CA PHE A 320 1.19 2.25 -5.92
C PHE A 320 0.17 2.20 -4.80
N LEU A 321 0.27 1.13 -4.02
CA LEU A 321 -0.53 0.84 -2.84
C LEU A 321 0.44 0.63 -1.67
N GLY A 322 0.59 1.64 -0.81
CA GLY A 322 1.51 1.65 0.32
C GLY A 322 0.97 1.00 1.59
N GLY A 323 1.86 0.89 2.58
CA GLY A 323 1.64 0.35 3.92
C GLY A 323 0.68 1.18 4.78
N HIS A 324 0.42 2.43 4.41
CA HIS A 324 -0.44 3.35 5.15
C HIS A 324 -1.32 4.15 4.19
N GLY A 325 -2.28 3.50 3.53
CA GLY A 325 -3.10 4.12 2.48
C GLY A 325 -3.96 5.32 2.90
N TRP A 326 -4.14 5.55 4.20
CA TRP A 326 -4.73 6.80 4.70
C TRP A 326 -3.82 8.02 4.48
N GLN A 327 -2.51 7.81 4.33
CA GLN A 327 -1.51 8.85 4.06
C GLN A 327 -1.49 9.33 2.61
N TYR A 328 -2.30 8.75 1.72
CA TYR A 328 -2.46 9.22 0.34
C TYR A 328 -3.10 10.60 0.27
N VAL A 329 -3.82 11.03 1.30
CA VAL A 329 -4.24 12.41 1.43
C VAL A 329 -3.29 13.06 2.42
N ASN A 330 -2.74 14.23 2.08
CA ASN A 330 -1.94 15.02 3.01
C ASN A 330 -2.19 16.52 2.75
N ARG A 331 -1.37 17.40 3.33
CA ARG A 331 -1.52 18.86 3.14
C ARG A 331 -1.48 19.34 1.68
N PHE A 332 -0.88 18.56 0.78
CA PHE A 332 -0.78 18.87 -0.65
C PHE A 332 -2.00 18.38 -1.45
N GLY A 333 -2.94 17.70 -0.78
CA GLY A 333 -4.13 17.09 -1.37
C GLY A 333 -3.99 15.57 -1.48
N THR A 334 -4.73 14.99 -2.42
CA THR A 334 -4.58 13.58 -2.76
C THR A 334 -3.32 13.39 -3.59
N MET A 335 -2.44 12.54 -3.10
CA MET A 335 -1.18 12.19 -3.73
C MET A 335 -1.41 11.24 -4.90
N ASN A 336 -0.73 11.52 -6.01
CA ASN A 336 -0.61 10.68 -7.18
C ASN A 336 0.43 9.60 -6.85
N MET A 337 -0.06 8.47 -6.35
CA MET A 337 0.75 7.30 -6.04
C MET A 337 1.06 6.52 -7.32
N ASP A 338 1.86 7.10 -8.21
CA ASP A 338 2.27 6.53 -9.49
C ASP A 338 3.78 6.71 -9.73
N ILE A 339 4.26 6.35 -10.92
CA ILE A 339 5.69 6.40 -11.25
C ILE A 339 6.34 7.77 -11.05
N GLU A 340 5.59 8.87 -11.14
CA GLU A 340 6.12 10.21 -10.89
C GLU A 340 6.43 10.44 -9.41
N TYR A 341 5.71 9.77 -8.50
CA TYR A 341 6.05 9.76 -7.07
C TYR A 341 7.36 8.99 -6.82
N ALA A 342 7.57 7.83 -7.45
CA ALA A 342 8.83 7.08 -7.33
C ALA A 342 10.03 7.89 -7.88
N LYS A 343 9.87 8.56 -9.03
CA LYS A 343 10.87 9.50 -9.56
C LYS A 343 11.13 10.68 -8.63
N SER A 344 10.08 11.20 -7.99
CA SER A 344 10.25 12.28 -7.01
C SER A 344 11.05 11.79 -5.81
N MET A 345 10.87 10.53 -5.38
CA MET A 345 11.67 9.91 -4.31
C MET A 345 13.13 9.74 -4.72
N GLN A 346 13.38 9.20 -5.92
CA GLN A 346 14.73 9.10 -6.51
C GLN A 346 15.42 10.46 -6.57
N ASN A 347 14.73 11.48 -7.07
CA ASN A 347 15.29 12.82 -7.12
C ASN A 347 15.55 13.39 -5.73
N LEU A 348 14.63 13.18 -4.78
CA LEU A 348 14.77 13.62 -3.40
C LEU A 348 16.01 13.05 -2.75
N ILE A 349 16.22 11.73 -2.78
CA ILE A 349 17.40 11.13 -2.11
C ILE A 349 18.71 11.62 -2.75
N HIS A 350 18.76 11.74 -4.09
CA HIS A 350 19.94 12.27 -4.78
C HIS A 350 20.25 13.72 -4.39
N ILE A 351 19.24 14.60 -4.40
CA ILE A 351 19.44 16.02 -4.09
C ILE A 351 19.61 16.26 -2.59
N LEU A 352 19.14 15.35 -1.72
CA LEU A 352 19.34 15.44 -0.28
C LEU A 352 20.82 15.45 0.09
N SER A 353 21.68 14.83 -0.73
CA SER A 353 23.14 14.85 -0.55
C SER A 353 23.78 16.23 -0.86
N ASP A 354 23.07 17.15 -1.51
CA ASP A 354 23.54 18.49 -1.87
C ASP A 354 23.08 19.53 -0.84
N ALA A 355 23.94 19.84 0.13
CA ALA A 355 23.65 20.81 1.18
C ALA A 355 23.22 22.20 0.68
N ASP A 356 23.65 22.64 -0.50
CA ASP A 356 23.28 23.95 -1.06
C ASP A 356 21.81 24.00 -1.51
N LYS A 357 21.16 22.83 -1.61
CA LYS A 357 19.75 22.68 -1.98
C LYS A 357 18.80 22.68 -0.80
N TRP A 358 19.31 22.73 0.42
CA TRP A 358 18.49 22.68 1.62
C TRP A 358 17.92 24.05 1.98
N GLN A 359 16.61 24.11 2.18
CA GLN A 359 15.91 25.32 2.61
C GLN A 359 14.90 24.97 3.70
N TYR A 360 14.86 25.78 4.76
CA TYR A 360 13.90 25.58 5.85
C TYR A 360 12.61 26.36 5.61
N ASP A 361 11.48 25.79 6.02
CA ASP A 361 10.18 26.46 5.97
C ASP A 361 10.21 27.80 6.74
N GLY A 362 9.71 28.87 6.10
CA GLY A 362 9.67 30.23 6.67
C GLY A 362 10.95 31.06 6.51
N VAL A 363 12.04 30.50 5.98
CA VAL A 363 13.24 31.28 5.64
C VAL A 363 12.93 32.23 4.49
N ASP A 364 13.39 33.49 4.62
CA ASP A 364 13.13 34.59 3.68
C ASP A 364 11.63 34.83 3.37
N GLY A 365 10.75 34.40 4.29
CA GLY A 365 9.29 34.55 4.14
C GLY A 365 8.66 33.60 3.12
N LEU A 366 9.39 32.58 2.66
CA LEU A 366 8.91 31.60 1.69
C LEU A 366 8.39 30.33 2.39
N THR A 367 7.31 29.77 1.86
CA THR A 367 6.78 28.50 2.37
C THR A 367 7.58 27.32 1.82
N MET A 368 7.43 26.16 2.48
CA MET A 368 7.90 24.87 1.96
C MET A 368 7.52 24.63 0.49
N GLU A 369 6.28 24.92 0.09
CA GLU A 369 5.83 24.80 -1.31
C GLU A 369 6.55 25.76 -2.26
N ASP A 370 6.86 26.98 -1.82
CA ASP A 370 7.60 27.94 -2.63
C ASP A 370 9.04 27.46 -2.88
N TRP A 371 9.66 26.82 -1.88
CA TRP A 371 10.99 26.23 -2.02
C TRP A 371 11.00 25.02 -2.94
N MET A 372 10.04 24.10 -2.78
CA MET A 372 9.92 22.93 -3.68
C MET A 372 9.69 23.34 -5.14
N LYS A 373 8.82 24.33 -5.40
CA LYS A 373 8.59 24.87 -6.75
C LYS A 373 9.84 25.49 -7.37
N ARG A 374 10.80 25.92 -6.56
CA ARG A 374 12.10 26.46 -6.99
C ARG A 374 13.18 25.36 -7.14
N GLY A 375 12.84 24.10 -6.90
CA GLY A 375 13.77 22.97 -7.01
C GLY A 375 14.71 22.82 -5.81
N TYR A 376 14.29 23.27 -4.63
CA TYR A 376 15.01 23.07 -3.37
C TYR A 376 14.39 21.94 -2.56
N VAL A 377 15.20 21.30 -1.72
CA VAL A 377 14.74 20.43 -0.64
C VAL A 377 14.19 21.31 0.46
N ALA A 378 12.91 21.14 0.76
CA ALA A 378 12.25 21.90 1.79
C ALA A 378 12.20 21.08 3.09
N LEU A 379 12.79 21.61 4.16
CA LEU A 379 12.92 20.94 5.44
C LEU A 379 11.90 21.46 6.44
N LYS A 380 11.27 20.52 7.16
CA LYS A 380 10.35 20.84 8.25
C LYS A 380 10.53 19.91 9.43
N SER A 381 10.53 20.49 10.63
CA SER A 381 10.58 19.72 11.87
C SER A 381 9.27 18.96 12.10
N VAL A 382 9.38 17.73 12.59
CA VAL A 382 8.29 16.79 12.88
C VAL A 382 8.01 16.75 14.39
N GLY A 383 8.26 17.86 15.09
CA GLY A 383 8.06 17.96 16.54
C GLY A 383 9.19 17.33 17.36
N ALA A 384 8.82 16.57 18.40
CA ALA A 384 9.78 16.02 19.37
C ALA A 384 10.74 14.99 18.73
N PHE A 385 11.87 14.73 19.38
CA PHE A 385 12.89 13.73 18.98
C PHE A 385 13.81 14.10 17.81
N GLY A 386 13.92 15.39 17.46
CA GLY A 386 14.96 15.84 16.50
C GLY A 386 14.77 15.31 15.07
N ARG A 387 13.53 14.93 14.72
CA ARG A 387 13.19 14.43 13.38
C ARG A 387 12.76 15.55 12.46
N TYR A 388 13.13 15.40 11.20
CA TYR A 388 12.77 16.30 10.11
C TYR A 388 12.20 15.50 8.96
N THR A 389 11.27 16.13 8.24
CA THR A 389 10.85 15.66 6.93
C THR A 389 11.44 16.59 5.88
N CYS A 390 12.09 15.99 4.89
CA CYS A 390 12.59 16.65 3.70
C CYS A 390 11.63 16.38 2.56
N TYR A 391 11.17 17.44 1.90
CA TYR A 391 10.24 17.36 0.77
C TYR A 391 10.91 17.80 -0.52
N PHE A 392 10.60 17.11 -1.61
CA PHE A 392 11.00 17.52 -2.95
C PHE A 392 9.97 17.10 -3.99
N GLY A 393 9.69 17.99 -4.94
CA GLY A 393 8.78 17.75 -6.05
C GLY A 393 8.26 19.05 -6.65
N THR A 394 8.28 19.17 -7.97
CA THR A 394 7.73 20.34 -8.68
C THR A 394 6.21 20.26 -8.81
N THR A 395 5.66 19.05 -8.80
CA THR A 395 4.23 18.76 -8.73
C THR A 395 3.89 18.36 -7.30
N LEU A 396 3.12 19.19 -6.60
CA LEU A 396 2.83 18.99 -5.17
C LEU A 396 2.12 17.65 -4.88
N THR A 397 1.22 17.21 -5.77
CA THR A 397 0.52 15.94 -5.62
C THR A 397 1.40 14.73 -5.91
N SER A 398 2.63 14.89 -6.39
CA SER A 398 3.60 13.79 -6.55
C SER A 398 4.87 14.04 -5.74
N ALA A 399 4.86 15.06 -4.85
CA ALA A 399 6.02 15.38 -4.04
C ALA A 399 6.39 14.20 -3.14
N ALA A 400 7.67 13.81 -3.17
CA ALA A 400 8.20 12.80 -2.29
C ALA A 400 8.68 13.43 -1.00
N ALA A 401 8.74 12.62 0.05
CA ALA A 401 9.17 13.05 1.35
C ALA A 401 9.93 11.95 2.10
N ILE A 402 11.02 12.31 2.76
CA ILE A 402 11.80 11.43 3.64
C ILE A 402 11.76 12.00 5.05
N THR A 403 11.30 11.20 6.01
CA THR A 403 11.29 11.54 7.44
C THR A 403 12.39 10.76 8.16
N GLY A 404 13.21 11.43 8.96
CA GLY A 404 14.31 10.78 9.67
C GLY A 404 15.04 11.69 10.67
N PRO A 405 16.07 11.17 11.37
CA PRO A 405 16.89 11.96 12.28
C PRO A 405 17.64 13.07 11.53
N LEU A 406 17.59 14.31 12.04
CA LEU A 406 18.26 15.44 11.39
C LEU A 406 19.77 15.21 11.23
N ASP A 407 20.42 14.63 12.24
CA ASP A 407 21.87 14.46 12.24
C ASP A 407 22.31 13.45 11.18
N ALA A 408 21.55 12.36 10.99
CA ALA A 408 21.78 11.42 9.88
C ALA A 408 21.63 12.10 8.52
N MET A 409 20.59 12.94 8.34
CA MET A 409 20.39 13.65 7.08
C MET A 409 21.51 14.69 6.82
N LYS A 410 21.97 15.40 7.86
CA LYS A 410 23.10 16.33 7.74
C LYS A 410 24.40 15.62 7.39
N GLU A 411 24.67 14.49 8.06
CA GLU A 411 25.84 13.67 7.79
C GLU A 411 25.82 13.15 6.34
N TYR A 412 24.66 12.68 5.89
CA TYR A 412 24.44 12.28 4.50
C TYR A 412 24.70 13.43 3.50
N ALA A 413 24.31 14.65 3.84
CA ALA A 413 24.57 15.86 3.03
C ALA A 413 25.99 16.42 3.17
N GLY A 414 26.87 15.79 3.95
CA GLY A 414 28.22 16.28 4.21
C GLY A 414 28.27 17.60 5.01
N ILE A 415 27.19 17.94 5.72
CA ILE A 415 27.11 19.15 6.55
C ILE A 415 27.85 18.86 7.86
N ALA A 416 29.07 19.36 7.98
CA ALA A 416 29.84 19.25 9.22
C ALA A 416 29.05 19.86 10.40
N GLU A 417 28.92 19.10 11.50
CA GLU A 417 28.49 19.69 12.76
C GLU A 417 29.49 20.79 13.12
N LYS A 418 29.01 22.03 13.20
CA LYS A 418 29.79 23.05 13.89
C LYS A 418 29.84 22.61 15.35
N GLU A 419 31.01 22.14 15.79
CA GLU A 419 31.30 21.95 17.21
C GLU A 419 30.90 23.24 17.93
N ASN A 420 29.84 23.16 18.74
CA ASN A 420 29.38 24.25 19.60
C ASN A 420 30.12 24.21 20.94
#